data_AF-A0A9D9V284-F1
#
_entry.id   AF-A0A9D9V284-F1
#
_cell.length_a   1.000
_cell.length_b   1.000
_cell.length_c   1.000
_cell.angle_alpha   90.00
_cell.angle_beta   90.00
_cell.angle_gamma   90.00
#
_symmetry.space_group_name_H-M   'P 1'
#
loop_
_entity.id
_entity.type
_entity.pdbx_description
1 polymer ?
#
loop_
_entity_poly.entity_id
_entity_poly.type
_entity_poly.pdbx_seq_one_letter_code
_entity_poly.pdbx_strand_id
1 'polypeptide(L)'
;MKKHIILLTCLSLLGSLFLFSKALVEYEEPMALCVGNIVFHTEIDPDLCLYYKGNKLQLDTNYDKKSKKIGKPQSMQQLVSIVPYSLNEVKATQDFHILICCRPEFASDQNTINYLYVPEKTAYKFYRLSAARKCNTDNEVEGCLWTATEEFLFDDRIVPDNTIIFLFNADFIEGLEVKSWPLHSNIRLLPNIVLKKTIEKQDVLRAIIEARLAAIDFDAVHAHHIQSSTKRESKTVVMIQP
;
A
#
# COMPACT_ATOMS: atom_id res chain seq x y z
N MET A 1 77.08 14.65 -22.84
CA MET A 1 77.57 15.07 -21.50
C MET A 1 76.56 14.62 -20.46
N LYS A 2 77.02 13.81 -19.50
CA LYS A 2 76.28 13.36 -18.31
C LYS A 2 76.01 14.53 -17.38
N LYS A 3 74.79 14.65 -16.83
CA LYS A 3 74.55 15.06 -15.43
C LYS A 3 73.28 14.39 -14.89
N HIS A 4 73.48 13.57 -13.87
CA HIS A 4 72.49 13.13 -12.90
C HIS A 4 71.95 14.33 -12.10
N ILE A 5 70.65 14.34 -11.78
CA ILE A 5 70.19 14.66 -10.42
C ILE A 5 69.06 13.67 -10.07
N ILE A 6 69.38 12.85 -9.07
CA ILE A 6 68.51 12.00 -8.28
C ILE A 6 67.99 12.87 -7.11
N LEU A 7 66.83 12.49 -6.56
CA LEU A 7 66.37 12.77 -5.19
C LEU A 7 65.43 13.98 -4.98
N LEU A 8 64.14 13.68 -4.84
CA LEU A 8 63.32 14.08 -3.67
C LEU A 8 62.05 13.20 -3.66
N THR A 9 62.13 11.95 -3.20
CA THR A 9 61.66 11.48 -1.88
C THR A 9 60.33 12.04 -1.38
N CYS A 10 59.36 11.12 -1.29
CA CYS A 10 58.44 10.90 -0.18
C CYS A 10 57.62 12.09 0.31
N LEU A 11 56.35 12.18 -0.13
CA LEU A 11 55.22 12.69 0.68
C LEU A 11 53.85 12.42 0.02
N SER A 12 53.60 11.21 -0.50
CA SER A 12 52.28 10.83 -1.05
C SER A 12 51.73 9.51 -0.47
N LEU A 13 52.09 9.21 0.78
CA LEU A 13 51.63 8.04 1.52
C LEU A 13 51.33 8.45 2.95
N LEU A 14 50.31 9.28 3.11
CA LEU A 14 49.54 9.51 4.35
C LEU A 14 48.30 10.37 3.99
N GLY A 15 47.62 9.97 2.90
CA GLY A 15 46.22 10.34 2.68
C GLY A 15 45.39 9.48 3.61
N SER A 16 45.31 9.94 4.86
CA SER A 16 44.38 9.56 5.90
C SER A 16 43.24 8.65 5.43
N LEU A 17 43.32 7.39 5.88
CA LEU A 17 42.20 6.52 6.19
C LEU A 17 41.23 7.25 7.14
N PHE A 18 40.50 8.25 6.64
CA PHE A 18 39.17 8.52 7.16
C PHE A 18 38.25 7.55 6.45
N LEU A 19 38.30 6.30 6.91
CA LEU A 19 37.11 5.49 7.00
C LEU A 19 36.11 6.31 7.83
N PHE A 20 35.37 7.18 7.15
CA PHE A 20 34.03 7.50 7.59
C PHE A 20 33.30 6.16 7.55
N SER A 21 33.40 5.42 8.66
CA SER A 21 32.28 4.65 9.13
C SER A 21 31.17 5.67 9.30
N LYS A 22 30.45 5.97 8.22
CA LYS A 22 29.03 6.23 8.31
C LYS A 22 28.51 4.96 8.96
N ALA A 23 28.50 4.94 10.29
CA ALA A 23 27.45 4.27 10.99
C ALA A 23 26.20 4.85 10.34
N LEU A 24 25.64 4.08 9.40
CA LEU A 24 24.26 4.21 9.02
C LEU A 24 23.56 4.06 10.36
N VAL A 25 23.31 5.19 11.01
CA VAL A 25 22.21 5.27 11.96
C VAL A 25 21.05 4.82 11.08
N GLU A 26 20.62 3.57 11.26
CA GLU A 26 19.34 3.11 10.76
C GLU A 26 18.34 4.09 11.37
N TYR A 27 18.08 5.17 10.64
CA TYR A 27 16.96 6.03 10.89
C TYR A 27 15.77 5.15 10.56
N GLU A 28 15.26 4.46 11.59
CA GLU A 28 13.94 3.85 11.52
C GLU A 28 12.96 5.00 11.31
N GLU A 29 12.64 5.28 10.05
CA GLU A 29 11.52 6.15 9.72
C GLU A 29 10.31 5.61 10.48
N PRO A 30 9.60 6.46 11.24
CA PRO A 30 8.48 6.02 12.06
C PRO A 30 7.46 5.29 11.19
N MET A 31 6.79 4.28 11.78
CA MET A 31 5.71 3.54 11.11
C MET A 31 4.77 4.51 10.40
N ALA A 32 4.66 4.36 9.09
CA ALA A 32 3.80 5.22 8.28
C ALA A 32 2.42 4.57 8.18
N LEU A 33 1.40 5.25 8.70
CA LEU A 33 0.01 4.85 8.46
C LEU A 33 -0.36 5.27 7.03
N CYS A 34 -0.56 4.29 6.15
CA CYS A 34 -1.02 4.58 4.79
C CYS A 34 -2.54 4.46 4.73
N VAL A 35 -3.21 5.46 4.16
CA VAL A 35 -4.68 5.51 4.07
C VAL A 35 -5.10 5.73 2.63
N GLY A 36 -5.95 4.85 2.10
CA GLY A 36 -6.54 4.98 0.76
C GLY A 36 -8.06 4.93 0.82
N ASN A 37 -8.71 5.17 -0.32
CA ASN A 37 -10.16 5.02 -0.45
C ASN A 37 -10.54 4.29 -1.73
N ILE A 38 -11.69 3.64 -1.72
CA ILE A 38 -12.37 3.14 -2.91
C ILE A 38 -13.64 3.98 -3.08
N VAL A 39 -13.82 4.55 -4.27
CA VAL A 39 -14.88 5.53 -4.58
C VAL A 39 -15.89 4.90 -5.53
N PHE A 40 -17.09 4.66 -5.02
CA PHE A 40 -18.23 4.15 -5.77
C PHE A 40 -19.18 5.28 -6.10
N HIS A 41 -19.73 5.32 -7.32
CA HIS A 41 -20.78 6.26 -7.70
C HIS A 41 -22.20 5.74 -7.42
N THR A 42 -22.29 4.67 -6.63
CA THR A 42 -23.54 4.10 -6.15
C THR A 42 -23.38 3.70 -4.68
N GLU A 43 -24.49 3.68 -3.95
CA GLU A 43 -24.49 3.16 -2.58
C GLU A 43 -24.41 1.63 -2.59
N ILE A 44 -23.39 1.10 -1.93
CA ILE A 44 -23.09 -0.34 -1.86
C ILE A 44 -22.88 -0.79 -0.41
N ASP A 45 -22.96 -2.11 -0.20
CA ASP A 45 -22.47 -2.76 1.02
C ASP A 45 -20.94 -2.87 0.96
N PRO A 46 -20.20 -2.31 1.94
CA PRO A 46 -18.74 -2.15 1.86
C PRO A 46 -17.91 -3.38 2.23
N ASP A 47 -18.48 -4.59 2.31
CA ASP A 47 -17.67 -5.81 2.50
C ASP A 47 -17.01 -6.22 1.17
N LEU A 48 -15.97 -5.45 0.87
CA LEU A 48 -15.06 -5.62 -0.25
C LEU A 48 -13.86 -6.46 0.15
N CYS A 49 -13.25 -7.08 -0.84
CA CYS A 49 -12.14 -8.00 -0.64
C CYS A 49 -10.83 -7.32 -1.04
N LEU A 50 -10.18 -6.68 -0.07
CA LEU A 50 -8.91 -5.97 -0.24
C LEU A 50 -7.84 -6.66 0.61
N TYR A 51 -6.69 -6.98 0.02
CA TYR A 51 -5.61 -7.72 0.67
C TYR A 51 -4.28 -6.99 0.53
N TYR A 52 -3.40 -7.19 1.50
CA TYR A 52 -2.02 -6.70 1.45
C TYR A 52 -1.12 -7.61 2.27
N LYS A 53 0.01 -8.07 1.70
CA LYS A 53 0.93 -9.03 2.32
C LYS A 53 0.18 -10.24 2.93
N GLY A 54 -0.76 -10.79 2.16
CA GLY A 54 -1.60 -11.92 2.57
C GLY A 54 -2.67 -11.63 3.63
N ASN A 55 -2.79 -10.40 4.12
CA ASN A 55 -3.78 -10.07 5.14
C ASN A 55 -4.96 -9.32 4.51
N LYS A 56 -6.20 -9.72 4.83
CA LYS A 56 -7.40 -8.96 4.47
C LYS A 56 -7.38 -7.63 5.23
N LEU A 57 -7.42 -6.52 4.51
CA LEU A 57 -7.42 -5.18 5.08
C LEU A 57 -8.79 -4.86 5.72
N GLN A 58 -8.76 -4.18 6.85
CA GLN A 58 -9.97 -3.68 7.49
C GLN A 58 -10.49 -2.44 6.76
N LEU A 59 -11.79 -2.43 6.49
CA LEU A 59 -12.48 -1.32 5.82
C LEU A 59 -13.33 -0.57 6.84
N ASP A 60 -13.28 0.77 6.84
CA ASP A 60 -14.14 1.58 7.71
C ASP A 60 -15.51 1.81 7.06
N THR A 61 -16.39 0.83 7.25
CA THR A 61 -17.76 0.82 6.73
C THR A 61 -18.68 1.86 7.37
N ASN A 62 -18.26 2.49 8.48
CA ASN A 62 -19.06 3.46 9.22
C ASN A 62 -18.71 4.92 8.89
N TYR A 63 -17.74 5.16 7.99
CA TYR A 63 -17.27 6.48 7.63
C TYR A 63 -18.39 7.40 7.08
N ASP A 64 -19.15 6.91 6.10
CA ASP A 64 -20.23 7.67 5.46
C ASP A 64 -21.38 8.03 6.42
N LYS A 65 -21.65 7.21 7.43
CA LYS A 65 -22.67 7.49 8.46
C LYS A 65 -22.26 8.62 9.41
N LYS A 66 -20.95 8.77 9.66
CA LYS A 66 -20.39 9.82 10.53
C LYS A 66 -20.26 11.15 9.80
N SER A 67 -19.82 11.14 8.53
CA SER A 67 -19.65 12.35 7.72
C SER A 67 -20.98 13.05 7.38
N LYS A 68 -22.05 12.29 7.13
CA LYS A 68 -23.40 12.83 6.86
C LYS A 68 -24.06 13.52 8.06
N LYS A 69 -23.62 13.27 9.30
CA LYS A 69 -24.15 13.95 10.50
C LYS A 69 -23.58 15.36 10.70
N ILE A 70 -22.50 15.70 10.00
CA ILE A 70 -21.81 17.00 10.15
C ILE A 70 -22.20 17.90 8.96
N GLY A 71 -23.40 18.46 9.02
CA GLY A 71 -23.70 19.81 8.51
C GLY A 71 -23.64 20.09 6.99
N LYS A 72 -23.94 19.15 6.08
CA LYS A 72 -24.08 19.49 4.64
C LYS A 72 -25.54 19.52 4.17
N PRO A 73 -25.97 20.57 3.43
CA PRO A 73 -27.31 20.66 2.85
C PRO A 73 -27.56 19.57 1.80
N GLN A 74 -28.80 19.06 1.76
CA GLN A 74 -29.26 17.87 1.03
C GLN A 74 -29.43 18.03 -0.50
N SER A 75 -29.05 19.16 -1.10
CA SER A 75 -29.23 19.38 -2.53
C SER A 75 -28.09 18.74 -3.34
N MET A 76 -28.40 17.72 -4.16
CA MET A 76 -27.51 17.10 -5.16
C MET A 76 -26.22 16.44 -4.63
N GLN A 77 -26.29 15.71 -3.52
CA GLN A 77 -25.23 14.73 -3.24
C GLN A 77 -25.41 13.55 -4.19
N GLN A 78 -24.63 13.51 -5.27
CA GLN A 78 -24.34 12.26 -5.97
C GLN A 78 -24.06 11.19 -4.91
N LEU A 79 -24.74 10.04 -5.00
CA LEU A 79 -24.60 8.91 -4.08
C LEU A 79 -23.20 8.30 -4.25
N VAL A 80 -22.20 9.01 -3.76
CA VAL A 80 -20.81 8.56 -3.74
C VAL A 80 -20.61 7.83 -2.41
N SER A 81 -20.25 6.56 -2.47
CA SER A 81 -19.80 5.83 -1.28
C SER A 81 -18.28 5.80 -1.28
N ILE A 82 -17.69 6.20 -0.16
CA ILE A 82 -16.25 6.21 0.04
C ILE A 82 -15.92 5.15 1.08
N VAL A 83 -15.15 4.15 0.68
CA VAL A 83 -14.72 3.07 1.58
C VAL A 83 -13.25 3.29 1.92
N PRO A 84 -12.92 3.77 3.14
CA PRO A 84 -11.54 3.97 3.55
C PRO A 84 -10.89 2.64 3.91
N TYR A 85 -9.61 2.51 3.60
CA TYR A 85 -8.77 1.41 4.06
C TYR A 85 -7.44 1.95 4.57
N SER A 86 -6.83 1.23 5.50
CA SER A 86 -5.50 1.57 6.01
C SER A 86 -4.57 0.37 6.07
N LEU A 87 -3.28 0.65 5.93
CA LEU A 87 -2.22 -0.34 6.13
C LEU A 87 -1.10 0.27 6.97
N ASN A 88 -0.53 -0.57 7.82
CA ASN A 88 0.58 -0.22 8.71
C ASN A 88 1.88 -0.67 8.07
N GLU A 89 2.73 0.27 7.66
CA GLU A 89 4.06 -0.05 7.18
C GLU A 89 5.12 0.24 8.22
N VAL A 90 5.99 -0.76 8.45
CA VAL A 90 7.10 -0.69 9.40
C VAL A 90 8.24 0.17 8.86
N LYS A 91 8.39 0.22 7.53
CA LYS A 91 9.39 1.03 6.84
C LYS A 91 8.71 1.92 5.83
N ALA A 92 9.33 3.04 5.56
CA ALA A 92 8.94 3.96 4.51
C ALA A 92 9.07 3.35 3.12
N THR A 93 8.08 2.56 2.72
CA THR A 93 8.04 1.99 1.38
C THR A 93 8.02 3.12 0.36
N GLN A 94 8.99 3.11 -0.56
CA GLN A 94 9.11 4.08 -1.64
C GLN A 94 8.25 3.70 -2.85
N ASP A 95 7.96 2.40 -3.01
CA ASP A 95 7.18 1.84 -4.10
C ASP A 95 6.07 0.92 -3.58
N PHE A 96 4.82 1.22 -3.92
CA PHE A 96 3.68 0.32 -3.74
C PHE A 96 3.16 -0.14 -5.09
N HIS A 97 2.43 -1.25 -5.09
CA HIS A 97 1.65 -1.67 -6.23
C HIS A 97 0.18 -1.80 -5.86
N ILE A 98 -0.69 -1.57 -6.83
CA ILE A 98 -2.13 -1.85 -6.72
C ILE A 98 -2.50 -2.78 -7.86
N LEU A 99 -3.05 -3.94 -7.53
CA LEU A 99 -3.65 -4.88 -8.47
C LEU A 99 -5.16 -4.89 -8.28
N ILE A 100 -5.91 -4.60 -9.34
CA ILE A 100 -7.34 -4.90 -9.39
C ILE A 100 -7.56 -6.08 -10.34
N CYS A 101 -8.09 -7.18 -9.81
CA CYS A 101 -8.35 -8.41 -10.56
C CYS A 101 -9.42 -9.23 -9.83
N CYS A 102 -10.39 -9.82 -10.54
CA CYS A 102 -11.44 -10.63 -9.89
C CYS A 102 -10.88 -11.88 -9.21
N ARG A 103 -9.92 -12.55 -9.87
CA ARG A 103 -9.50 -13.90 -9.51
C ARG A 103 -8.03 -14.16 -9.86
N PRO A 104 -7.09 -13.62 -9.06
CA PRO A 104 -5.72 -14.11 -9.07
C PRO A 104 -5.66 -15.56 -8.60
N GLU A 105 -4.63 -16.28 -9.01
CA GLU A 105 -4.39 -17.69 -8.68
C GLU A 105 -3.06 -17.87 -7.94
N PHE A 106 -2.90 -19.02 -7.27
CA PHE A 106 -1.71 -19.37 -6.53
C PHE A 106 -0.93 -20.46 -7.25
N ALA A 107 0.37 -20.25 -7.46
CA ALA A 107 1.26 -21.35 -7.74
C ALA A 107 1.70 -21.97 -6.41
N SER A 108 1.38 -23.25 -6.22
CA SER A 108 1.74 -23.97 -5.00
C SER A 108 2.46 -25.28 -5.31
N ASP A 109 3.37 -25.66 -4.42
CA ASP A 109 4.03 -26.97 -4.40
C ASP A 109 4.09 -27.47 -2.95
N GLN A 110 3.82 -28.76 -2.73
CA GLN A 110 3.89 -29.40 -1.41
C GLN A 110 3.17 -28.62 -0.28
N ASN A 111 1.95 -28.12 -0.53
CA ASN A 111 1.16 -27.28 0.40
C ASN A 111 1.80 -25.92 0.76
N THR A 112 2.81 -25.49 0.02
CA THR A 112 3.43 -24.17 0.13
C THR A 112 3.02 -23.34 -1.07
N ILE A 113 2.51 -22.14 -0.82
CA ILE A 113 2.26 -21.17 -1.89
C ILE A 113 3.57 -20.47 -2.19
N ASN A 114 4.02 -20.60 -3.44
CA ASN A 114 5.27 -20.02 -3.89
C ASN A 114 5.06 -18.58 -4.31
N TYR A 115 4.00 -18.30 -5.10
CA TYR A 115 3.67 -16.96 -5.56
C TYR A 115 2.21 -16.86 -6.02
N LEU A 116 1.73 -15.62 -6.13
CA LEU A 116 0.46 -15.29 -6.76
C LEU A 116 0.71 -14.85 -8.21
N TYR A 117 -0.22 -15.15 -9.10
CA TYR A 117 -0.18 -14.67 -10.49
C TYR A 117 -1.58 -14.35 -11.01
N VAL A 118 -1.65 -13.60 -12.10
CA VAL A 118 -2.89 -13.32 -12.83
C VAL A 118 -2.99 -14.24 -14.05
N PRO A 119 -4.01 -15.11 -14.15
CA PRO A 119 -4.16 -16.01 -15.32
C PRO A 119 -4.27 -15.25 -16.65
N GLU A 120 -3.83 -15.88 -17.75
CA GLU A 120 -3.71 -15.22 -19.06
C GLU A 120 -5.01 -14.58 -19.60
N LYS A 121 -6.15 -15.20 -19.27
CA LYS A 121 -7.47 -14.79 -19.75
C LYS A 121 -8.23 -13.89 -18.77
N THR A 122 -7.62 -13.56 -17.64
CA THR A 122 -8.25 -12.72 -16.61
C THR A 122 -7.90 -11.25 -16.86
N ALA A 123 -8.93 -10.42 -16.98
CA ALA A 123 -8.76 -8.97 -17.06
C ALA A 123 -8.26 -8.42 -15.72
N TYR A 124 -7.26 -7.53 -15.79
CA TYR A 124 -6.70 -6.88 -14.62
C TYR A 124 -6.28 -5.44 -14.93
N LYS A 125 -6.15 -4.63 -13.88
CA LYS A 125 -5.39 -3.38 -13.92
C LYS A 125 -4.30 -3.44 -12.87
N PHE A 126 -3.08 -3.09 -13.25
CA PHE A 126 -1.94 -3.07 -12.35
C PHE A 126 -1.30 -1.69 -12.39
N TYR A 127 -1.07 -1.12 -11.21
CA TYR A 127 -0.48 0.19 -11.07
C TYR A 127 0.74 0.11 -10.17
N ARG A 128 1.82 0.77 -10.60
CA ARG A 128 2.97 1.07 -9.76
C ARG A 128 2.82 2.47 -9.19
N LEU A 129 3.07 2.60 -7.89
CA LEU A 129 3.04 3.85 -7.15
C LEU A 129 4.46 4.14 -6.66
N SER A 130 5.05 5.23 -7.11
CA SER A 130 6.37 5.68 -6.62
C SER A 130 6.24 6.99 -5.86
N ALA A 131 6.87 7.08 -4.70
CA ALA A 131 6.83 8.29 -3.88
C ALA A 131 7.61 9.42 -4.57
N ALA A 132 6.96 10.56 -4.76
CA ALA A 132 7.55 11.75 -5.36
C ALA A 132 7.34 12.98 -4.50
N ARG A 133 8.21 13.97 -4.68
CA ARG A 133 8.06 15.31 -4.07
C ARG A 133 7.13 16.16 -4.92
N LYS A 134 6.23 16.88 -4.25
CA LYS A 134 5.39 17.91 -4.86
C LYS A 134 6.05 19.26 -4.63
N CYS A 135 6.34 19.98 -5.71
CA CYS A 135 6.89 21.34 -5.63
C CYS A 135 5.83 22.39 -6.01
N ASN A 136 5.95 23.58 -5.44
CA ASN A 136 5.16 24.75 -5.83
C ASN A 136 5.73 25.40 -7.12
N THR A 137 5.13 26.51 -7.55
CA THR A 137 5.57 27.28 -8.73
C THR A 137 6.99 27.83 -8.63
N ASP A 138 7.50 28.00 -7.40
CA ASP A 138 8.83 28.50 -7.10
C ASP A 138 9.86 27.37 -6.91
N ASN A 139 9.50 26.12 -7.25
CA ASN A 139 10.28 24.89 -7.06
C ASN A 139 10.59 24.53 -5.59
N GLU A 140 9.88 25.10 -4.63
CA GLU A 140 9.98 24.70 -3.23
C GLU A 140 9.12 23.47 -2.95
N VAL A 141 9.61 22.55 -2.14
CA VAL A 141 8.90 21.30 -1.81
C VAL A 141 7.76 21.61 -0.84
N GLU A 142 6.52 21.47 -1.31
CA GLU A 142 5.30 21.72 -0.54
C GLU A 142 4.79 20.44 0.14
N GLY A 143 5.08 19.28 -0.44
CA GLY A 143 4.55 18.01 0.04
C GLY A 143 5.13 16.81 -0.69
N CYS A 144 4.49 15.67 -0.47
CA CYS A 144 4.75 14.43 -1.16
C CYS A 144 3.47 13.95 -1.86
N LEU A 145 3.63 13.16 -2.93
CA LEU A 145 2.54 12.51 -3.65
C LEU A 145 3.00 11.14 -4.17
N TRP A 146 2.07 10.30 -4.60
CA TRP A 146 2.39 9.10 -5.35
C TRP A 146 2.32 9.38 -6.84
N THR A 147 3.37 9.11 -7.61
CA THR A 147 3.24 8.99 -9.06
C THR A 147 2.66 7.61 -9.36
N ALA A 148 1.47 7.58 -9.96
CA ALA A 148 0.79 6.34 -10.34
C ALA A 148 0.95 6.08 -11.84
N THR A 149 1.53 4.94 -12.20
CA THR A 149 1.68 4.47 -13.59
C THR A 149 0.94 3.16 -13.76
N GLU A 150 0.07 3.06 -14.77
CA GLU A 150 -0.51 1.77 -15.17
C GLU A 150 0.54 0.98 -15.94
N GLU A 151 0.82 -0.24 -15.49
CA GLU A 151 1.85 -1.11 -16.04
C GLU A 151 1.27 -2.51 -16.28
N PHE A 152 1.94 -3.30 -17.12
CA PHE A 152 1.65 -4.72 -17.23
C PHE A 152 2.44 -5.49 -16.18
N LEU A 153 1.86 -6.56 -15.65
CA LEU A 153 2.62 -7.50 -14.82
C LEU A 153 3.70 -8.17 -15.68
N PHE A 154 4.93 -8.16 -15.19
CA PHE A 154 6.07 -8.85 -15.81
C PHE A 154 6.07 -10.34 -15.46
N ASP A 155 6.99 -11.11 -16.07
CA ASP A 155 7.35 -12.49 -15.70
C ASP A 155 6.14 -13.41 -15.42
N ASP A 156 5.48 -13.87 -16.48
CA ASP A 156 4.31 -14.77 -16.39
C ASP A 156 3.14 -14.22 -15.54
N ARG A 157 3.07 -12.89 -15.42
CA ARG A 157 2.03 -12.15 -14.68
C ARG A 157 2.06 -12.44 -13.18
N ILE A 158 3.25 -12.66 -12.62
CA ILE A 158 3.45 -12.83 -11.18
C ILE A 158 3.19 -11.51 -10.45
N VAL A 159 2.48 -11.59 -9.32
CA VAL A 159 2.12 -10.44 -8.49
C VAL A 159 3.24 -10.15 -7.49
N PRO A 160 3.80 -8.93 -7.44
CA PRO A 160 4.85 -8.57 -6.47
C PRO A 160 4.35 -8.57 -5.00
N ASP A 161 5.25 -8.78 -4.04
CA ASP A 161 4.89 -8.86 -2.61
C ASP A 161 4.26 -7.57 -2.04
N ASN A 162 4.77 -6.40 -2.44
CA ASN A 162 4.28 -5.09 -1.98
C ASN A 162 3.08 -4.62 -2.80
N THR A 163 2.09 -5.50 -2.99
CA THR A 163 0.90 -5.24 -3.79
C THR A 163 -0.35 -5.22 -2.92
N ILE A 164 -1.11 -4.14 -3.00
CA ILE A 164 -2.49 -4.07 -2.52
C ILE A 164 -3.36 -4.74 -3.59
N ILE A 165 -4.00 -5.84 -3.23
CA ILE A 165 -4.82 -6.63 -4.14
C ILE A 165 -6.29 -6.33 -3.85
N PHE A 166 -6.97 -5.66 -4.77
CA PHE A 166 -8.41 -5.46 -4.73
C PHE A 166 -9.09 -6.51 -5.62
N LEU A 167 -9.77 -7.47 -4.99
CA LEU A 167 -10.57 -8.44 -5.70
C LEU A 167 -11.83 -7.74 -6.23
N PHE A 168 -11.80 -7.38 -7.52
CA PHE A 168 -12.89 -6.69 -8.18
C PHE A 168 -12.74 -6.74 -9.70
N ASN A 169 -13.82 -6.48 -10.42
CA ASN A 169 -13.79 -6.41 -11.88
C ASN A 169 -12.97 -5.20 -12.36
N ALA A 170 -11.86 -5.48 -13.01
CA ALA A 170 -10.93 -4.48 -13.53
C ALA A 170 -11.56 -3.57 -14.60
N ASP A 171 -12.51 -4.07 -15.38
CA ASP A 171 -13.20 -3.31 -16.42
C ASP A 171 -14.09 -2.20 -15.84
N PHE A 172 -14.42 -2.30 -14.56
CA PHE A 172 -15.23 -1.33 -13.84
C PHE A 172 -14.40 -0.20 -13.21
N ILE A 173 -13.08 -0.31 -13.23
CA ILE A 173 -12.18 0.72 -12.70
C ILE A 173 -11.96 1.79 -13.76
N GLU A 174 -12.22 3.05 -13.40
CA GLU A 174 -11.89 4.21 -14.22
C GLU A 174 -10.38 4.48 -14.16
N GLY A 175 -9.82 4.55 -12.94
CA GLY A 175 -8.41 4.77 -12.73
C GLY A 175 -8.06 5.01 -11.26
N LEU A 176 -6.90 5.61 -11.03
CA LEU A 176 -6.45 6.06 -9.71
C LEU A 176 -6.45 7.60 -9.64
N GLU A 177 -6.97 8.15 -8.55
CA GLU A 177 -6.89 9.58 -8.23
C GLU A 177 -5.83 9.82 -7.15
N VAL A 178 -4.70 10.39 -7.55
CA VAL A 178 -3.57 10.65 -6.65
C VAL A 178 -3.89 11.78 -5.67
N LYS A 179 -3.45 11.61 -4.42
CA LYS A 179 -3.50 12.65 -3.39
C LYS A 179 -2.10 13.03 -2.94
N SER A 180 -1.92 14.30 -2.57
CA SER A 180 -0.71 14.78 -1.90
C SER A 180 -0.88 14.80 -0.38
N TRP A 181 0.22 14.65 0.35
CA TRP A 181 0.26 14.81 1.80
C TRP A 181 1.44 15.69 2.25
N PRO A 182 1.39 16.29 3.45
CA PRO A 182 2.46 17.13 3.96
C PRO A 182 3.77 16.35 4.21
N LEU A 183 4.92 17.02 4.01
CA LEU A 183 6.27 16.43 4.17
C LEU A 183 6.50 15.76 5.54
N HIS A 184 6.00 16.36 6.61
CA HIS A 184 6.21 15.90 7.99
C HIS A 184 5.03 15.08 8.54
N SER A 185 4.18 14.57 7.65
CA SER A 185 3.05 13.74 8.04
C SER A 185 3.49 12.29 8.26
N ASN A 186 3.11 11.71 9.40
CA ASN A 186 3.21 10.26 9.63
C ASN A 186 2.13 9.46 8.88
N ILE A 187 1.19 10.17 8.25
CA ILE A 187 0.13 9.59 7.41
C ILE A 187 0.49 9.81 5.95
N ARG A 188 0.52 8.72 5.18
CA ARG A 188 0.66 8.74 3.72
C ARG A 188 -0.69 8.50 3.09
N LEU A 189 -1.07 9.32 2.12
CA LEU A 189 -2.35 9.16 1.43
C LEU A 189 -2.12 8.34 0.16
N LEU A 190 -2.65 7.11 0.13
CA LEU A 190 -2.70 6.31 -1.07
C LEU A 190 -3.72 6.90 -2.06
N PRO A 191 -3.55 6.65 -3.37
CA PRO A 191 -4.53 7.08 -4.37
C PRO A 191 -5.92 6.50 -4.09
N ASN A 192 -6.96 7.24 -4.47
CA ASN A 192 -8.30 6.67 -4.50
C ASN A 192 -8.42 5.71 -5.70
N ILE A 193 -9.01 4.54 -5.49
CA ILE A 193 -9.44 3.66 -6.57
C ILE A 193 -10.83 4.14 -7.01
N VAL A 194 -10.97 4.62 -8.25
CA VAL A 194 -12.21 5.23 -8.76
C VAL A 194 -12.90 4.28 -9.72
N LEU A 195 -14.18 3.99 -9.46
CA LEU A 195 -15.02 3.20 -10.36
C LEU A 195 -15.65 4.09 -11.43
N LYS A 196 -15.95 3.52 -12.61
CA LYS A 196 -16.63 4.25 -13.69
C LYS A 196 -18.03 4.69 -13.26
N LYS A 197 -18.40 5.93 -13.59
CA LYS A 197 -19.73 6.52 -13.29
C LYS A 197 -20.91 5.83 -13.98
N THR A 198 -20.67 5.15 -15.09
CA THR A 198 -21.71 4.59 -15.97
C THR A 198 -22.15 3.18 -15.57
N ILE A 199 -21.58 2.60 -14.51
CA ILE A 199 -21.87 1.21 -14.12
C ILE A 199 -23.19 1.16 -13.35
N GLU A 200 -24.05 0.23 -13.71
CA GLU A 200 -25.29 -0.01 -12.98
C GLU A 200 -25.02 -0.63 -11.61
N LYS A 201 -25.83 -0.26 -10.61
CA LYS A 201 -25.70 -0.80 -9.25
C LYS A 201 -25.73 -2.32 -9.21
N GLN A 202 -26.52 -2.97 -10.06
CA GLN A 202 -26.63 -4.43 -10.11
C GLN A 202 -25.32 -5.11 -10.53
N ASP A 203 -24.60 -4.52 -11.50
CA ASP A 203 -23.32 -5.04 -11.95
C ASP A 203 -22.24 -4.85 -10.90
N VAL A 204 -22.25 -3.72 -10.18
CA VAL A 204 -21.36 -3.51 -9.03
C VAL A 204 -21.61 -4.58 -7.96
N LEU A 205 -22.87 -4.84 -7.59
CA LEU A 205 -23.20 -5.87 -6.61
C LEU A 205 -22.79 -7.27 -7.07
N ARG A 206 -22.96 -7.58 -8.37
CA ARG A 206 -22.49 -8.85 -8.95
C ARG A 206 -20.98 -8.98 -8.83
N ALA A 207 -20.23 -7.94 -9.18
CA ALA A 207 -18.77 -7.93 -9.05
C ALA A 207 -18.32 -8.11 -7.58
N ILE A 208 -19.04 -7.54 -6.61
CA ILE A 208 -18.77 -7.77 -5.18
C ILE A 208 -19.01 -9.24 -4.80
N ILE A 209 -20.10 -9.86 -5.28
CA ILE A 209 -20.39 -11.27 -5.01
C ILE A 209 -19.31 -12.17 -5.63
N GLU A 210 -18.93 -11.92 -6.88
CA GLU A 210 -17.85 -12.65 -7.55
C GLU A 210 -16.53 -12.52 -6.79
N ALA A 211 -16.18 -11.31 -6.36
CA ALA A 211 -15.01 -11.06 -5.54
C ALA A 211 -15.03 -11.81 -4.20
N ARG A 212 -16.20 -11.87 -3.54
CA ARG A 212 -16.39 -12.64 -2.30
C ARG A 212 -16.21 -14.13 -2.53
N LEU A 213 -16.69 -14.67 -3.65
CA LEU A 213 -16.51 -16.09 -3.98
C LEU A 213 -15.03 -16.40 -4.26
N ALA A 214 -14.33 -15.53 -4.99
CA ALA A 214 -12.89 -15.66 -5.21
C ALA A 214 -12.08 -15.51 -3.90
N ALA A 215 -12.56 -14.67 -2.98
CA ALA A 215 -11.95 -14.47 -1.67
C ALA A 215 -11.99 -15.71 -0.78
N ILE A 216 -12.89 -16.67 -0.99
CA ILE A 216 -12.94 -17.91 -0.20
C ILE A 216 -11.62 -18.68 -0.34
N ASP A 217 -11.10 -18.76 -1.56
CA ASP A 217 -9.81 -19.43 -1.84
C ASP A 217 -8.66 -18.67 -1.17
N PHE A 218 -8.72 -17.33 -1.11
CA PHE A 218 -7.74 -16.48 -0.43
C PHE A 218 -7.81 -16.61 1.09
N ASP A 219 -8.99 -16.51 1.68
CA ASP A 219 -9.17 -16.51 3.13
C ASP A 219 -8.78 -17.86 3.74
N ALA A 220 -9.03 -18.97 3.04
CA ALA A 220 -8.62 -20.31 3.46
C ALA A 220 -7.08 -20.47 3.54
N VAL A 221 -6.35 -19.80 2.67
CA VAL A 221 -4.88 -19.79 2.65
C VAL A 221 -4.31 -18.96 3.81
N HIS A 222 -4.95 -17.85 4.14
CA HIS A 222 -4.42 -16.85 5.07
C HIS A 222 -5.03 -16.92 6.46
N ALA A 223 -5.82 -17.95 6.76
CA ALA A 223 -6.29 -18.26 8.10
C ALA A 223 -5.12 -18.67 9.00
N HIS A 224 -4.31 -17.70 9.41
CA HIS A 224 -3.42 -17.88 10.54
C HIS A 224 -4.27 -18.32 11.73
N HIS A 225 -3.94 -19.47 12.31
CA HIS A 225 -4.46 -19.87 13.61
C HIS A 225 -4.29 -18.66 14.52
N ILE A 226 -5.40 -18.01 14.88
CA ILE A 226 -5.44 -17.05 15.97
C ILE A 226 -5.16 -17.92 17.20
N GLN A 227 -3.88 -18.16 17.49
CA GLN A 227 -3.47 -18.58 18.81
C GLN A 227 -3.94 -17.44 19.69
N SER A 228 -5.03 -17.71 20.40
CA SER A 228 -5.63 -16.82 21.37
C SER A 228 -4.48 -16.24 22.18
N SER A 229 -4.22 -14.95 21.98
CA SER A 229 -3.37 -14.18 22.86
C SER A 229 -4.07 -14.22 24.21
N THR A 230 -3.76 -15.24 25.01
CA THR A 230 -4.12 -15.30 26.40
C THR A 230 -3.45 -14.08 26.97
N LYS A 231 -4.23 -13.04 27.25
CA LYS A 231 -3.80 -11.89 28.04
C LYS A 231 -3.13 -12.48 29.28
N ARG A 232 -1.80 -12.47 29.32
CA ARG A 232 -1.07 -12.55 30.57
C ARG A 232 -1.39 -11.24 31.26
N GLU A 233 -2.41 -11.27 32.11
CA GLU A 233 -2.60 -10.24 33.11
C GLU A 233 -1.32 -10.18 33.95
N SER A 234 -0.52 -9.14 33.72
CA SER A 234 0.57 -8.77 34.59
C SER A 234 -0.03 -8.34 35.93
N LYS A 235 -0.22 -9.29 36.85
CA LYS A 235 -0.49 -8.98 38.26
C LYS A 235 0.77 -8.40 38.86
N THR A 236 0.85 -7.07 38.90
CA THR A 236 1.82 -6.36 39.73
C THR A 236 1.44 -6.60 41.19
N VAL A 237 2.18 -7.47 41.88
CA VAL A 237 2.08 -7.63 43.34
C VAL A 237 2.95 -6.53 43.95
N VAL A 238 2.31 -5.53 44.55
CA VAL A 238 3.00 -4.55 45.40
C VAL A 238 3.18 -5.19 46.77
N MET A 239 4.42 -5.59 47.08
CA MET A 239 4.81 -5.95 48.44
C MET A 239 5.01 -4.67 49.24
N ILE A 240 4.13 -4.42 50.21
CA ILE A 240 4.37 -3.44 51.27
C ILE A 240 5.12 -4.21 52.37
N GLN A 241 6.38 -3.85 52.60
CA GLN A 241 7.15 -4.37 53.74
C GLN A 241 6.70 -3.69 55.05
N PRO A 242 6.75 -4.40 56.20
CA PRO A 242 6.29 -3.92 57.49
C PRO A 242 7.14 -2.78 58.07
#